data_AF-A0A969KPR4-F1
#
_entry.id   AF-A0A969KPR4-F1
#
_cell.length_a   1.000
_cell.length_b   1.000
_cell.length_c   1.000
_cell.angle_alpha   90.00
_cell.angle_beta   90.00
_cell.angle_gamma   90.00
#
_symmetry.space_group_name_H-M   'P 1'
#
loop_
_entity.id
_entity.type
_entity.pdbx_description
1 polymer ?
#
loop_
_entity_poly.entity_id
_entity_poly.type
_entity_poly.pdbx_seq_one_letter_code
_entity_poly.pdbx_strand_id
1 'polypeptide(L)' 'MKNITVSVDEELYRRARIRAAEENTSVSALVRAFLVNLTGEETDFERRQRLERETIEAIRTFSASDRLNRDEVHGRYEVS' A
#
# COMPACT_ATOMS: atom_id res chain seq x y z
N MET A 1 -0.41 -29.16 -14.57
CA MET A 1 0.48 -28.11 -14.02
C MET A 1 1.90 -28.43 -14.46
N LYS A 2 2.74 -27.42 -14.72
CA LYS A 2 4.17 -27.63 -14.99
C LYS A 2 4.97 -27.40 -13.70
N ASN A 3 5.91 -28.28 -13.38
CA ASN A 3 6.78 -28.14 -12.22
C ASN A 3 8.10 -27.49 -12.63
N ILE A 4 8.61 -26.60 -11.79
CA ILE A 4 9.89 -25.92 -11.99
C ILE A 4 10.74 -26.22 -10.76
N THR A 5 11.97 -26.67 -10.98
CA THR A 5 12.98 -26.85 -9.92
C THR A 5 13.92 -25.66 -9.95
N VAL A 6 14.11 -25.02 -8.79
CA VAL A 6 15.01 -23.88 -8.63
C VAL A 6 15.94 -24.16 -7.46
N SER A 7 17.25 -23.98 -7.66
CA SER A 7 18.23 -24.04 -6.59
C SER A 7 18.27 -22.69 -5.88
N VAL A 8 18.18 -22.71 -4.56
CA VAL A 8 18.28 -21.52 -3.69
C VAL A 8 19.28 -21.80 -2.57
N ASP A 9 19.91 -20.76 -2.07
CA ASP A 9 20.75 -20.86 -0.88
C ASP A 9 19.92 -21.14 0.39
N GLU A 10 20.56 -21.73 1.39
CA GLU A 10 19.91 -22.16 2.63
C GLU A 10 19.29 -20.99 3.40
N GLU A 11 19.98 -19.84 3.43
CA GLU A 11 19.48 -18.66 4.14
C GLU A 11 18.28 -18.03 3.43
N LEU A 12 18.27 -17.98 2.09
CA LEU A 12 17.09 -17.57 1.34
C LEU A 12 15.92 -18.52 1.57
N TYR A 13 16.14 -19.83 1.55
CA TYR A 13 15.08 -20.81 1.84
C TYR A 13 14.52 -20.65 3.25
N ARG A 14 15.39 -20.44 4.25
CA ARG A 14 14.98 -20.21 5.64
C ARG A 14 14.09 -18.97 5.77
N ARG A 15 14.51 -17.84 5.20
CA ARG A 15 13.75 -16.59 5.21
C ARG A 15 12.41 -16.73 4.47
N ALA A 16 12.41 -17.39 3.32
CA ALA A 16 11.18 -17.64 2.56
C ALA A 16 10.18 -18.49 3.36
N ARG A 17 10.65 -19.48 4.12
CA ARG A 17 9.78 -20.31 4.97
C ARG A 17 9.19 -19.50 6.12
N ILE A 18 9.97 -18.65 6.78
CA ILE A 18 9.48 -17.77 7.86
C ILE A 18 8.38 -16.85 7.31
N ARG A 19 8.66 -16.19 6.18
CA ARG A 19 7.69 -15.28 5.54
C ARG A 19 6.40 -16.00 5.13
N ALA A 20 6.52 -17.22 4.61
CA ALA A 20 5.37 -18.02 4.24
C ALA A 20 4.50 -18.37 5.46
N ALA A 21 5.13 -18.72 6.59
CA ALA A 21 4.42 -19.01 7.83
C ALA A 21 3.68 -17.77 8.38
N GLU A 22 4.32 -16.59 8.34
CA GLU A 22 3.70 -15.33 8.76
C GLU A 22 2.44 -14.99 7.94
N GLU A 23 2.43 -15.28 6.64
CA GLU A 23 1.27 -15.05 5.76
C GLU A 23 0.28 -16.22 5.72
N ASN A 24 0.47 -17.25 6.56
CA ASN A 24 -0.33 -18.49 6.53
C ASN A 24 -0.38 -19.14 5.13
N THR A 25 0.75 -19.11 4.41
CA THR A 25 0.88 -19.61 3.04
C THR A 25 2.08 -20.56 2.91
N SER A 26 2.35 -21.03 1.69
CA SER A 26 3.49 -21.89 1.37
C SER A 26 4.54 -21.17 0.54
N VAL A 27 5.79 -21.65 0.58
CA VAL A 27 6.88 -21.11 -0.25
C VAL A 27 6.52 -21.21 -1.74
N SER A 28 5.89 -22.30 -2.17
CA SER A 28 5.43 -22.46 -3.56
C SER A 28 4.36 -21.44 -3.93
N ALA A 29 3.47 -21.08 -3.01
CA ALA A 29 2.47 -20.03 -3.22
C ALA A 29 3.12 -18.64 -3.31
N LEU A 30 4.14 -18.35 -2.48
CA LEU A 30 4.93 -17.11 -2.61
C LEU A 30 5.64 -17.03 -3.95
N VAL A 31 6.29 -18.11 -4.39
CA VAL A 31 6.97 -18.17 -5.70
C VAL A 31 5.97 -17.97 -6.82
N ARG A 32 4.78 -18.59 -6.74
CA ARG A 32 3.71 -18.36 -7.71
C ARG A 32 3.26 -16.90 -7.74
N ALA A 33 3.03 -16.27 -6.59
CA ALA A 33 2.64 -14.86 -6.49
C ALA A 33 3.73 -13.94 -7.05
N PHE A 34 5.00 -14.23 -6.74
CA PHE A 34 6.15 -13.51 -7.28
C PHE A 34 6.22 -13.63 -8.80
N LEU A 35 6.09 -14.84 -9.35
CA LEU A 35 6.11 -15.05 -10.80
C LEU A 35 4.93 -14.37 -11.48
N VAL A 36 3.72 -14.40 -10.90
CA VAL A 36 2.56 -13.65 -11.41
C VAL A 36 2.83 -12.15 -11.42
N ASN A 37 3.42 -11.60 -10.35
CA ASN A 37 3.83 -10.19 -10.31
C ASN A 37 4.96 -9.88 -11.29
N LEU A 38 5.85 -10.84 -11.57
CA LEU A 38 6.98 -10.66 -12.48
C LEU A 38 6.55 -10.74 -13.96
N THR A 39 5.59 -11.60 -14.28
CA THR A 39 5.05 -11.77 -15.64
C THR A 39 3.86 -10.86 -15.93
N GLY A 40 3.25 -10.28 -14.89
CA GLY A 40 2.16 -9.32 -14.96
C GLY A 40 2.71 -7.90 -15.05
N GLU A 41 2.78 -7.39 -16.27
CA GLU A 41 2.71 -5.96 -16.63
C GLU A 41 2.04 -5.10 -15.53
N GLU A 42 2.73 -4.08 -14.99
CA GLU A 42 2.27 -2.78 -14.44
C GLU A 42 1.00 -2.68 -13.52
N THR A 43 0.04 -3.59 -13.47
CA THR A 43 -1.35 -3.17 -13.22
C THR A 43 -1.87 -3.26 -11.79
N ASP A 44 -1.24 -3.98 -10.86
CA ASP A 44 -1.73 -4.08 -9.47
C ASP A 44 -0.84 -3.38 -8.46
N PHE A 45 0.48 -3.39 -8.65
CA PHE A 45 1.39 -2.61 -7.80
C PHE A 45 1.33 -1.11 -8.17
N GLU A 46 1.32 -0.78 -9.46
CA GLU A 46 1.22 0.64 -9.88
C GLU A 46 -0.20 1.19 -9.73
N ARG A 47 -1.24 0.37 -9.91
CA ARG A 47 -2.62 0.77 -9.56
C ARG A 47 -2.76 1.07 -8.08
N ARG A 48 -2.15 0.25 -7.20
CA ARG A 48 -2.14 0.51 -5.75
C ARG A 48 -1.34 1.76 -5.41
N GLN A 49 -0.16 1.96 -5.98
CA GLN A 49 0.60 3.21 -5.81
C GLN A 49 -0.15 4.44 -6.34
N ARG A 50 -0.89 4.32 -7.46
CA ARG A 50 -1.72 5.42 -7.99
C ARG A 50 -2.86 5.77 -7.04
N LEU A 51 -3.58 4.76 -6.55
CA LEU A 51 -4.64 4.96 -5.55
C LEU A 51 -4.11 5.58 -4.25
N GLU A 52 -2.91 5.20 -3.82
CA GLU A 52 -2.24 5.78 -2.66
C GLU A 52 -1.90 7.26 -2.88
N ARG A 53 -1.34 7.63 -4.05
CA ARG A 53 -1.08 9.05 -4.39
C ARG A 53 -2.36 9.88 -4.48
N GLU A 54 -3.41 9.37 -5.11
CA GLU A 54 -4.71 10.06 -5.21
C GLU A 54 -5.34 10.31 -3.83
N THR A 55 -5.20 9.35 -2.91
CA THR A 55 -5.68 9.49 -1.54
C THR A 55 -4.90 10.54 -0.75
N ILE A 56 -3.57 10.60 -0.90
CA ILE A 56 -2.73 11.60 -0.23
C ILE A 56 -3.02 13.02 -0.76
N GLU A 57 -3.22 13.19 -2.06
CA GLU A 57 -3.60 14.48 -2.65
C GLU A 57 -4.97 14.95 -2.16
N ALA A 58 -5.96 14.05 -2.09
CA ALA A 58 -7.29 14.37 -1.55
C ALA A 58 -7.23 14.85 -0.07
N ILE A 59 -6.30 14.30 0.72
CA ILE A 59 -6.06 14.74 2.11
C ILE A 59 -5.39 16.13 2.15
N ARG A 60 -4.48 16.44 1.21
CA ARG A 60 -3.83 17.76 1.12
C ARG A 60 -4.79 18.88 0.74
N THR A 61 -5.84 18.58 -0.05
CA THR A 61 -6.92 19.55 -0.32
C THR A 61 -7.71 19.89 0.94
N PHE A 62 -7.80 18.97 1.91
CA PHE A 62 -8.34 19.23 3.25
C PHE A 62 -7.25 19.85 4.15
N SER A 63 -6.73 21.01 3.75
CA SER A 63 -5.81 21.76 4.59
C SER A 63 -6.51 22.15 5.89
N ALA A 64 -5.90 21.81 7.02
CA ALA A 64 -6.33 22.30 8.33
C ALA A 64 -6.30 23.84 8.43
N SER A 65 -5.74 24.55 7.43
CA SER A 65 -5.85 26.01 7.29
C SER A 65 -7.25 26.48 6.88
N ASP A 66 -8.12 25.62 6.33
CA ASP A 66 -9.54 25.93 6.05
C ASP A 66 -10.44 25.74 7.29
N ARG A 67 -9.89 25.22 8.39
CA ARG A 67 -10.58 25.24 9.69
C ARG A 67 -10.39 26.62 10.32
N LEU A 68 -11.26 27.54 9.92
CA LEU A 68 -11.71 28.71 10.69
C LEU A 68 -10.57 29.48 11.37
N ASN A 69 -10.16 30.59 10.76
CA ASN A 69 -9.40 31.58 11.50
C ASN A 69 -10.25 32.03 12.70
N ARG A 70 -9.69 31.95 13.91
CA ARG A 70 -10.39 32.21 15.19
C ARG A 70 -10.98 33.63 15.26
N ASP A 71 -10.53 34.53 14.38
CA ASP A 71 -10.93 35.94 14.34
C ASP A 71 -12.30 36.18 13.65
N GLU A 72 -12.86 35.22 12.91
CA GLU A 72 -14.16 35.39 12.22
C GLU A 72 -15.40 35.02 13.06
N VAL A 73 -15.23 34.57 14.32
CA VAL A 73 -16.34 34.11 15.16
C VAL A 73 -17.04 35.23 15.96
N HIS A 74 -16.50 36.45 16.02
CA HIS A 74 -17.05 37.53 16.88
C HIS A 74 -17.70 38.72 16.15
N GLY A 75 -18.43 38.48 15.06
CA GLY A 75 -19.18 39.53 14.34
C GLY A 75 -20.70 39.60 14.57
N ARG A 76 -21.29 38.86 15.53
CA ARG A 76 -22.76 38.77 15.69
C ARG A 76 -23.28 39.09 17.09
N TYR A 77 -22.68 40.04 17.79
CA TYR A 77 -23.33 40.62 18.98
C TYR A 77 -23.01 42.09 19.23
N GLU A 78 -23.07 42.94 18.21
CA GLU A 78 -23.33 44.38 18.41
C GLU A 78 -24.26 44.85 17.29
N VAL A 79 -25.56 44.88 17.56
CA VAL A 79 -26.53 45.67 16.80
C VAL A 79 -27.37 46.45 17.79
N SER A 80 -27.14 47.76 17.75
CA SER A 80 -27.97 48.94 18.14
C SER A 80 -28.87 48.90 19.37
#